data_AF-A0A2E7XHC7-F1
#
_entry.id   AF-A0A2E7XHC7-F1
#
_cell.length_a   1.000
_cell.length_b   1.000
_cell.length_c   1.000
_cell.angle_alpha   90.00
_cell.angle_beta   90.00
_cell.angle_gamma   90.00
#
_symmetry.space_group_name_H-M   'P 1'
#
loop_
_entity.id
_entity.type
_entity.pdbx_description
1 polymer ?
#
loop_
_entity_poly.entity_id
_entity_poly.type
_entity_poly.pdbx_seq_one_letter_code
_entity_poly.pdbx_strand_id
1 'polypeptide(L)' 'MQLETEYWVSMGLKVICEGCETRDQLKFLKQHNCDLVQGYFFSKPRTVEEITELFIAEPDGLIDIMSGEAG' A
#
# COMPACT_ATOMS: atom_id res chain seq x y z
N MET A 1 5.43 -15.46 5.40
CA MET A 1 4.71 -14.53 4.51
C MET A 1 4.16 -15.21 3.26
N GLN A 2 4.97 -15.81 2.36
CA GLN A 2 4.46 -16.36 1.07
C GLN A 2 3.28 -17.34 1.20
N LEU A 3 3.44 -18.38 2.03
CA LEU A 3 2.43 -19.45 2.14
C LEU A 3 1.10 -18.99 2.76
N GLU A 4 1.14 -17.96 3.61
CA GLU A 4 -0.06 -17.45 4.29
C GLU A 4 -0.85 -16.53 3.37
N THR A 5 -0.18 -15.59 2.70
CA THR A 5 -0.84 -14.66 1.76
C THR A 5 -1.52 -15.42 0.62
N GLU A 6 -0.83 -16.40 0.01
CA GLU A 6 -1.42 -17.21 -1.08
C GLU A 6 -2.65 -18.00 -0.63
N TYR A 7 -2.63 -18.55 0.59
CA TYR A 7 -3.74 -19.31 1.13
C TYR A 7 -4.98 -18.42 1.34
N TRP A 8 -4.82 -17.28 2.02
CA TRP A 8 -5.93 -16.37 2.28
C TRP A 8 -6.49 -15.74 1.01
N VAL A 9 -5.61 -15.39 0.05
CA VAL A 9 -6.03 -14.91 -1.28
C VAL A 9 -6.79 -16.00 -2.04
N SER A 10 -6.36 -17.27 -1.97
CA SER A 10 -7.06 -18.39 -2.61
C SER A 10 -8.46 -18.65 -2.02
N MET A 11 -8.67 -18.27 -0.76
CA MET A 11 -9.97 -18.27 -0.10
C MET A 11 -10.85 -17.06 -0.46
N GLY A 12 -10.38 -16.15 -1.31
CA GLY A 12 -11.10 -14.94 -1.70
C GLY A 12 -11.07 -13.85 -0.62
N LEU A 13 -10.17 -13.92 0.36
CA LEU A 13 -10.00 -12.87 1.35
C LEU A 13 -9.12 -11.74 0.81
N LYS A 14 -9.45 -10.50 1.19
CA LYS A 14 -8.56 -9.36 0.99
C LYS A 14 -7.45 -9.40 2.05
N VAL A 15 -6.21 -9.45 1.59
CA VAL A 15 -5.01 -9.44 2.44
C VAL A 15 -4.29 -8.11 2.27
N ILE A 16 -3.87 -7.51 3.39
CA ILE A 16 -3.00 -6.33 3.41
C ILE A 16 -1.59 -6.79 3.78
N CYS A 17 -0.61 -6.50 2.94
CA CYS A 17 0.79 -6.74 3.21
C CYS A 17 1.44 -5.47 3.78
N GLU A 18 1.85 -5.49 5.04
CA GLU A 18 2.45 -4.34 5.73
C GLU A 18 3.98 -4.36 5.71
N GLY A 19 4.60 -3.18 5.81
CA GLY A 19 6.06 -3.03 5.89
C GLY A 19 6.79 -3.01 4.54
N CYS A 20 6.14 -2.61 3.44
CA CYS A 20 6.82 -2.43 2.16
C CYS A 20 7.68 -1.16 2.17
N GLU A 21 8.99 -1.30 2.00
CA GLU A 21 9.97 -0.20 2.03
C GLU A 21 10.71 -0.02 0.70
N THR A 22 10.73 -1.05 -0.15
CA THR A 22 11.49 -1.04 -1.41
C THR A 22 10.66 -1.46 -2.60
N ARG A 23 11.10 -1.04 -3.80
CA ARG A 23 10.46 -1.42 -5.06
C ARG A 23 10.50 -2.93 -5.32
N ASP A 24 11.54 -3.62 -4.87
CA ASP A 24 11.65 -5.06 -5.08
C ASP A 24 10.72 -5.86 -4.16
N GLN A 25 10.48 -5.38 -2.92
CA GLN A 25 9.40 -5.89 -2.08
C GLN A 25 8.04 -5.68 -2.73
N LEU A 26 7.77 -4.50 -3.29
CA LEU A 26 6.52 -4.24 -4.00
C LEU A 26 6.33 -5.19 -5.20
N LYS A 27 7.37 -5.38 -6.01
CA LYS A 27 7.32 -6.33 -7.15
C LYS A 27 7.01 -7.75 -6.67
N PHE A 28 7.67 -8.18 -5.61
CA PHE A 28 7.45 -9.49 -5.00
C PHE A 28 6.00 -9.66 -4.54
N LEU A 29 5.44 -8.68 -3.82
CA LEU A 29 4.06 -8.71 -3.35
C LEU A 29 3.06 -8.76 -4.50
N LYS A 30 3.29 -7.99 -5.58
CA LYS A 30 2.47 -8.02 -6.80
C LYS A 30 2.49 -9.38 -7.49
N GLN A 31 3.64 -10.06 -7.53
CA GLN A 31 3.75 -11.40 -8.14
C GLN A 31 2.95 -12.47 -7.38
N HIS A 32 2.64 -12.23 -6.11
CA HIS A 32 1.89 -13.16 -5.25
C HIS A 32 0.45 -12.68 -5.00
N ASN A 33 -0.11 -11.84 -5.87
CA ASN A 33 -1.49 -11.33 -5.80
C ASN A 33 -1.83 -10.62 -4.48
N CYS A 34 -0.87 -9.94 -3.83
CA CYS A 34 -1.17 -9.04 -2.73
C CYS A 34 -1.52 -7.65 -3.28
N ASP A 35 -2.82 -7.39 -3.43
CA ASP A 35 -3.33 -6.14 -4.05
C ASP A 35 -3.35 -4.95 -3.08
N LEU A 36 -3.36 -5.20 -1.78
CA LEU A 36 -3.33 -4.16 -0.74
C LEU A 36 -1.98 -4.19 -0.05
N VAL A 37 -1.26 -3.07 -0.10
CA VAL A 37 0.09 -2.96 0.47
C VAL A 37 0.20 -1.67 1.27
N GLN A 38 0.81 -1.77 2.45
CA GLN A 38 1.15 -0.62 3.28
C GLN A 38 2.66 -0.62 3.55
N GLY A 39 3.27 0.55 3.54
CA GLY A 39 4.64 0.71 4.02
C GLY A 39 5.27 2.04 3.63
N TYR A 40 6.48 2.27 4.12
CA TYR A 40 7.19 3.53 3.95
C TYR A 40 7.58 3.81 2.50
N PHE A 41 7.59 2.77 1.65
CA PHE A 41 7.73 2.93 0.20
C PHE A 41 6.66 3.85 -0.40
N PHE A 42 5.47 3.87 0.20
CA PHE A 42 4.31 4.64 -0.25
C PHE A 42 4.13 5.93 0.55
N SER A 43 4.13 5.80 1.88
CA SER A 43 4.03 6.93 2.80
C SER A 43 4.52 6.52 4.17
N LYS A 44 5.24 7.41 4.83
CA LYS A 44 5.42 7.33 6.28
C LYS A 44 4.07 7.54 6.99
N PRO A 45 3.93 7.13 8.26
CA PRO A 45 2.82 7.53 9.10
C PRO A 45 2.74 9.06 9.12
N ARG A 46 1.54 9.57 8.92
CA ARG A 46 1.25 11.00 8.85
C ARG A 46 0.39 11.40 10.03
N THR A 47 0.41 12.67 10.39
CA THR A 47 -0.50 13.21 11.41
C THR A 47 -1.93 13.30 10.88
N VAL A 48 -2.87 13.54 11.79
CA VAL A 48 -4.28 13.73 11.42
C VAL A 48 -4.43 14.94 10.49
N GLU A 49 -3.69 16.00 10.75
CA GLU A 49 -3.69 17.23 9.96
C GLU A 49 -3.20 16.96 8.52
N GLU A 50 -2.06 16.28 8.37
CA GLU A 50 -1.48 15.94 7.07
C GLU A 50 -2.41 15.05 6.23
N ILE A 51 -3.07 14.06 6.84
CA ILE A 51 -4.04 13.21 6.15
C ILE A 51 -5.31 13.98 5.79
N THR A 52 -5.77 14.88 6.66
CA THR A 52 -6.96 15.71 6.41
C THR A 52 -6.73 16.62 5.22
N GLU A 53 -5.58 17.28 5.14
CA GLU A 53 -5.20 18.13 4.00
C GLU A 53 -5.15 17.31 2.70
N LEU A 54 -4.57 16.10 2.75
CA LEU A 54 -4.50 15.20 1.60
C LEU A 54 -5.89 14.80 1.08
N PHE A 55 -6.83 14.47 1.96
CA PHE A 55 -8.20 14.11 1.57
C PHE A 55 -9.03 15.30 1.08
N ILE A 56 -8.74 16.51 1.54
CA ILE A 56 -9.37 17.73 1.00
C ILE A 56 -8.85 18.02 -0.42
N ALA A 57 -7.57 17.77 -0.68
CA ALA A 57 -6.94 18.02 -1.98
C ALA A 57 -7.37 17.01 -3.06
N GLU A 58 -7.62 15.74 -2.69
CA GLU A 58 -7.98 14.66 -3.61
C GLU A 58 -9.43 14.15 -3.37
N PRO A 59 -10.45 14.87 -3.88
CA PRO A 59 -11.86 14.64 -3.52
C PRO A 59 -12.47 13.34 -4.09
N ASP A 60 -11.82 12.68 -5.04
CA ASP A 60 -12.22 11.38 -5.56
C ASP A 60 -11.66 10.20 -4.75
N GLY A 61 -10.83 10.49 -3.73
CA GLY A 61 -10.23 9.49 -2.85
C GLY A 61 -9.15 8.63 -3.52
N LEU A 62 -8.71 8.99 -4.73
CA LEU A 62 -7.64 8.31 -5.46
C LEU A 62 -6.36 9.15 -5.40
N ILE A 63 -5.63 9.03 -4.30
CA ILE A 63 -4.34 9.69 -4.15
C ILE A 63 -3.28 8.87 -4.89
N ASP A 64 -2.71 9.43 -5.95
CA ASP A 64 -1.53 8.86 -6.58
C ASP A 64 -0.27 9.19 -5.79
N ILE A 65 0.00 8.37 -4.79
CA ILE A 65 1.22 8.41 -3.97
C ILE A 65 2.50 8.04 -4.76
N MET A 66 2.39 7.66 -6.04
CA MET A 66 3.50 7.19 -6.87
C MET A 66 3.87 8.15 -8.01
N SER A 67 3.04 9.13 -8.36
CA SER A 67 3.36 10.17 -9.36
C SER A 67 3.96 11.45 -8.79
N GLY A 68 3.94 11.62 -7.47
CA GLY A 68 4.70 12.65 -6.77
C GLY A 68 6.05 12.12 -6.28
N GLU A 69 7.10 12.93 -6.41
CA GLU A 69 8.39 12.71 -5.75
C GLU A 69 8.20 12.69 -4.22
N ALA A 70 7.89 11.52 -3.66
CA ALA A 70 7.94 11.28 -2.22
C ALA A 70 8.77 10.01 -1.97
N GLY A 71 10.06 10.13 -2.26
CA GLY A 71 11.13 9.34 -1.64
C GLY A 71 11.83 10.18 -0.58
#